data_AF-A0A4S0JLR1-F1
#
_entry.id   AF-A0A4S0JLR1-F1
#
_cell.length_a   1.000
_cell.length_b   1.000
_cell.length_c   1.000
_cell.angle_alpha   90.00
_cell.angle_beta   90.00
_cell.angle_gamma   90.00
#
_symmetry.space_group_name_H-M   'P 1'
#
loop_
_entity.id
_entity.type
_entity.pdbx_description
1 polymer ?
#
loop_
_entity_poly.entity_id
_entity_poly.type
_entity_poly.pdbx_seq_one_letter_code
_entity_poly.pdbx_strand_id
1 'polypeptide(L)'
;LIGIFILLPMLLTVWLSFRDWSTQTPFSSASFIGLDNFREIFGPTSVGRDFKGALTNTAIYTALSVVLILPLSVAFGLMVYQHDVAGGTALRTVLFSTYMVPMIAVALV
;
A
#
# COMPACT_ATOMS: atom_id res chain seq x y z
N LEU A 1 -25.08 5.46 -1.26
CA LEU A 1 -24.63 5.36 0.15
C LEU A 1 -23.14 5.05 0.25
N ILE A 2 -22.65 3.88 -0.18
CA ILE A 2 -21.22 3.50 -0.08
C ILE A 2 -20.26 4.52 -0.72
N GLY A 3 -20.60 5.01 -1.92
CA GLY A 3 -19.76 6.02 -2.61
C GLY A 3 -19.57 7.30 -1.80
N ILE A 4 -20.56 7.73 -1.00
CA ILE A 4 -20.44 8.93 -0.16
C ILE A 4 -19.46 8.67 0.99
N PHE A 5 -19.54 7.51 1.63
CA PHE A 5 -18.62 7.14 2.72
C PHE A 5 -17.17 6.95 2.27
N ILE A 6 -16.92 6.70 0.99
CA ILE A 6 -15.58 6.61 0.41
C ILE A 6 -15.12 7.99 -0.09
N LEU A 7 -15.94 8.65 -0.90
CA LEU A 7 -15.56 9.90 -1.58
C LEU A 7 -15.45 11.07 -0.61
N LEU A 8 -16.30 11.16 0.41
CA LEU A 8 -16.28 12.25 1.37
C LEU A 8 -14.94 12.33 2.14
N PRO A 9 -14.45 11.27 2.81
CA PRO A 9 -13.16 11.33 3.48
C PRO A 9 -12.01 11.55 2.50
N MET A 10 -12.07 10.97 1.28
CA MET A 10 -11.05 11.24 0.26
C MET A 10 -10.98 12.72 -0.11
N LEU A 11 -12.12 13.36 -0.35
CA LEU A 11 -12.19 14.79 -0.65
C LEU A 11 -11.72 15.64 0.53
N LEU A 12 -12.04 15.23 1.76
CA LEU A 12 -11.54 15.90 2.97
C LEU A 12 -10.02 15.81 3.07
N THR A 13 -9.43 14.64 2.80
CA THR A 13 -7.97 14.45 2.79
C THR A 13 -7.30 15.31 1.71
N VAL A 14 -7.90 15.38 0.51
CA VAL A 14 -7.43 16.25 -0.56
C VAL A 14 -7.49 17.72 -0.12
N TRP A 15 -8.61 18.16 0.49
CA TRP A 15 -8.75 19.52 1.00
C TRP A 15 -7.74 19.87 2.10
N LEU A 16 -7.51 18.95 3.05
CA LEU A 16 -6.49 19.10 4.10
C LEU A 16 -5.07 19.15 3.54
N SER A 17 -4.81 18.51 2.39
CA SER A 17 -3.48 18.57 1.73
C SER A 17 -3.09 19.98 1.29
N PHE A 18 -4.05 20.90 1.12
CA PHE A 18 -3.81 22.32 0.81
C PHE A 18 -3.82 23.23 2.06
N ARG A 19 -3.97 22.64 3.24
CA ARG A 19 -4.10 23.35 4.52
C ARG A 19 -2.93 23.01 5.42
N ASP A 20 -2.44 24.00 6.16
CA ASP A 20 -1.48 23.78 7.24
C ASP A 20 -2.27 23.27 8.43
N TRP A 21 -2.27 21.95 8.60
CA TRP A 21 -2.97 21.28 9.68
C TRP A 21 -2.25 20.01 10.08
N SER A 22 -2.04 19.86 11.38
CA SER A 22 -1.52 18.64 11.99
C SER A 22 -2.60 18.00 12.85
N THR A 23 -2.56 16.67 12.98
CA THR A 23 -3.45 15.90 13.87
C THR A 23 -3.33 16.31 15.34
N GLN A 24 -2.24 17.00 15.69
CA GLN A 24 -1.96 17.54 17.02
C GLN A 24 -2.56 18.94 17.24
N THR A 25 -3.10 19.56 16.19
CA THR A 25 -3.64 20.94 16.22
C THR A 25 -5.16 20.95 16.02
N PRO A 26 -5.90 21.84 16.73
CA PRO A 26 -7.34 21.99 16.52
C PRO A 26 -7.68 22.32 15.06
N PHE A 27 -8.81 21.82 14.54
CA PHE A 27 -9.27 22.17 13.18
C PHE A 27 -9.46 23.68 12.96
N SER A 28 -9.63 24.46 14.04
CA SER A 28 -9.74 25.91 13.99
C SER A 28 -8.43 26.63 13.63
N SER A 29 -7.26 26.01 13.86
CA SER A 29 -5.97 26.59 13.52
C SER A 29 -5.51 26.24 12.11
N ALA A 30 -6.26 25.40 11.40
CA ALA A 30 -5.89 25.05 10.06
C ALA A 30 -5.92 26.31 9.18
N SER A 31 -4.85 26.58 8.45
CA SER A 31 -4.71 27.77 7.60
C SER A 31 -4.55 27.35 6.15
N PHE A 32 -5.17 28.06 5.21
CA PHE A 32 -5.02 27.73 3.78
C PHE A 32 -3.66 28.21 3.28
N ILE A 33 -2.76 27.27 2.97
CA ILE A 33 -1.38 27.53 2.51
C ILE A 33 -1.19 27.17 1.03
N GLY A 34 -2.26 26.78 0.33
CA GLY A 34 -2.19 26.44 -1.08
C GLY A 34 -1.32 25.20 -1.32
N LEU A 35 -0.25 25.35 -2.11
CA LEU A 35 0.60 24.22 -2.58
C LEU A 35 1.90 24.06 -1.78
N ASP A 36 2.07 24.76 -0.67
CA ASP A 36 3.35 24.76 0.05
C ASP A 36 3.71 23.39 0.63
N ASN A 37 2.72 22.61 1.09
CA ASN A 37 2.93 21.21 1.49
C ASN A 37 3.58 20.36 0.38
N PHE A 38 3.14 20.54 -0.87
CA PHE A 38 3.74 19.81 -1.99
C PHE A 38 5.16 20.29 -2.28
N ARG A 39 5.42 21.60 -2.20
CA ARG A 39 6.78 22.15 -2.37
C ARG A 39 7.72 21.67 -1.28
N GLU A 40 7.25 21.52 -0.05
CA GLU A 40 8.04 21.02 1.06
C GLU A 40 8.38 19.53 0.89
N ILE A 41 7.40 18.71 0.48
CA ILE A 41 7.59 17.27 0.23
C ILE A 41 8.51 17.00 -0.97
N PHE A 42 8.49 17.85 -2.00
CA PHE A 42 9.39 17.70 -3.16
C PHE A 42 10.65 18.58 -3.08
N GLY A 43 10.81 19.35 -2.00
CA GLY A 43 11.92 20.26 -1.78
C GLY A 43 13.15 19.60 -1.16
N PRO A 44 14.26 20.34 -0.98
CA PRO A 44 15.49 19.85 -0.36
C PRO A 44 15.44 19.79 1.18
N THR A 45 14.26 20.03 1.79
CA THR A 45 14.05 19.98 3.24
C THR A 45 14.25 18.56 3.79
N SER A 46 14.36 18.42 5.12
CA SER A 46 14.45 17.09 5.76
C SER A 46 13.25 16.23 5.38
N VAL A 47 12.05 16.81 5.40
CA VAL A 47 10.79 16.14 5.07
C VAL A 47 10.80 15.61 3.63
N GLY A 48 11.24 16.40 2.66
CA GLY A 48 11.27 15.96 1.27
C GLY A 48 12.30 14.87 0.98
N ARG A 49 13.44 14.89 1.69
CA ARG A 49 14.44 13.82 1.61
C ARG A 49 13.90 12.51 2.17
N ASP A 50 13.24 12.56 3.33
CA ASP A 50 12.65 11.40 3.97
C ASP A 50 11.52 10.83 3.11
N PHE A 51 10.67 11.70 2.54
CA PHE A 51 9.64 11.30 1.60
C PHE A 51 10.21 10.62 0.35
N LYS A 52 11.23 11.21 -0.29
CA LYS A 52 11.86 10.62 -1.48
C LYS A 52 12.52 9.28 -1.15
N GLY A 53 13.14 9.16 0.01
CA GLY A 53 13.71 7.91 0.52
C GLY A 53 12.63 6.84 0.72
N ALA A 54 11.57 7.17 1.45
CA ALA A 54 10.44 6.27 1.69
C ALA A 54 9.72 5.86 0.39
N LEU A 55 9.53 6.79 -0.53
CA LEU A 55 8.93 6.55 -1.84
C LEU A 55 9.79 5.59 -2.66
N THR A 56 11.11 5.83 -2.70
CA THR A 56 12.05 4.97 -3.44
C THR A 56 12.11 3.57 -2.83
N ASN A 57 12.18 3.47 -1.49
CA ASN A 57 12.17 2.19 -0.80
C ASN A 57 10.87 1.41 -1.06
N THR A 58 9.72 2.08 -1.00
CA THR A 58 8.42 1.45 -1.28
C THR A 58 8.31 1.02 -2.74
N ALA A 59 8.81 1.84 -3.67
CA ALA A 59 8.82 1.51 -5.09
C ALA A 59 9.73 0.31 -5.39
N ILE A 60 10.94 0.28 -4.84
CA ILE A 60 11.87 -0.85 -4.97
C ILE A 60 11.26 -2.11 -4.34
N TYR A 61 10.73 -2.02 -3.12
CA TYR A 61 10.08 -3.12 -2.44
C TYR A 61 8.90 -3.68 -3.25
N THR A 62 8.05 -2.79 -3.77
CA THR A 62 6.89 -3.18 -4.59
C THR A 62 7.35 -3.82 -5.89
N ALA A 63 8.32 -3.21 -6.60
CA ALA A 63 8.84 -3.74 -7.85
C ALA A 63 9.46 -5.12 -7.66
N LEU A 64 10.32 -5.29 -6.66
CA LEU A 64 10.92 -6.59 -6.32
C LEU A 64 9.86 -7.62 -5.94
N SER A 65 8.88 -7.23 -5.12
CA SER A 65 7.78 -8.11 -4.72
C SER A 65 6.97 -8.55 -5.93
N VAL A 66 6.62 -7.64 -6.83
CA VAL A 66 5.88 -7.93 -8.07
C VAL A 66 6.69 -8.85 -8.98
N VAL A 67 7.97 -8.54 -9.21
CA VAL A 67 8.86 -9.32 -10.09
C VAL A 67 9.14 -10.72 -9.53
N LEU A 68 9.14 -10.90 -8.21
CA LEU A 68 9.38 -12.21 -7.61
C LEU A 68 8.07 -13.01 -7.45
N ILE A 69 7.05 -12.38 -6.88
CA ILE A 69 5.79 -13.05 -6.52
C ILE A 69 4.96 -13.38 -7.76
N LEU A 70 4.88 -12.49 -8.77
CA LEU A 70 4.04 -12.75 -9.94
C LEU A 70 4.53 -13.97 -10.74
N PRO A 71 5.81 -14.09 -11.14
CA PRO A 71 6.28 -15.25 -11.88
C PRO A 71 6.16 -16.54 -11.08
N LEU A 72 6.45 -16.51 -9.77
CA LEU A 72 6.28 -17.67 -8.90
C LEU A 72 4.80 -18.08 -8.83
N SER A 73 3.90 -17.12 -8.65
CA SER A 73 2.45 -17.37 -8.58
C SER A 73 1.92 -17.94 -9.90
N VAL A 74 2.39 -17.43 -11.04
CA VAL A 74 2.03 -17.93 -12.37
C VAL A 74 2.63 -19.32 -12.62
N ALA A 75 3.89 -19.56 -12.23
CA ALA A 75 4.53 -20.86 -12.35
C ALA A 75 3.82 -21.93 -11.52
N PHE A 76 3.52 -21.64 -10.25
CA PHE A 76 2.72 -22.52 -9.39
C PHE A 76 1.31 -22.71 -9.94
N GLY A 77 0.66 -21.66 -10.43
CA GLY A 77 -0.65 -21.73 -11.05
C GLY A 77 -0.67 -22.66 -12.28
N LEU A 78 0.34 -22.56 -13.14
CA LEU A 78 0.48 -23.41 -14.32
C LEU A 78 0.78 -24.87 -13.93
N MET A 79 1.63 -25.09 -12.93
CA MET A 79 1.98 -26.42 -12.42
C MET A 79 0.77 -27.12 -11.79
N VAL A 80 -0.13 -26.38 -11.13
CA VAL A 80 -1.40 -26.91 -10.59
C VAL A 80 -2.46 -27.13 -11.68
N TYR A 81 -2.42 -26.35 -12.77
CA TYR A 81 -3.36 -26.49 -13.89
C TYR A 81 -3.04 -27.69 -14.79
N GLN A 82 -1.78 -28.10 -14.91
CA GLN A 82 -1.42 -29.30 -15.67
C GLN A 82 -1.94 -30.56 -14.95
N HIS A 83 -2.87 -31.24 -15.61
CA HIS A 83 -3.74 -32.29 -15.07
C HIS A 83 -3.02 -33.59 -14.66
N ASP A 84 -1.69 -33.70 -14.84
CA ASP A 84 -0.90 -34.93 -14.68
C ASP A 84 0.15 -34.88 -13.54
N VAL A 85 0.17 -33.85 -12.70
CA VAL A 85 1.15 -33.77 -11.60
C VAL A 85 0.60 -34.44 -10.34
N ALA A 86 1.09 -35.66 -10.03
CA ALA A 86 0.79 -36.38 -8.80
C ALA A 86 1.19 -35.54 -7.57
N GLY A 87 0.20 -34.93 -6.91
CA GLY A 87 0.39 -34.02 -5.75
C GLY A 87 -0.26 -32.63 -5.89
N GLY A 88 -0.82 -32.29 -7.05
CA GLY A 88 -1.47 -30.99 -7.30
C GLY A 88 -2.57 -30.62 -6.30
N THR A 89 -3.35 -31.61 -5.83
CA THR A 89 -4.40 -31.39 -4.81
C THR A 89 -3.83 -31.04 -3.44
N ALA A 90 -2.74 -31.67 -3.01
CA ALA A 90 -2.10 -31.37 -1.72
C ALA A 90 -1.41 -29.99 -1.74
N LEU A 91 -0.73 -29.65 -2.84
CA LEU A 91 -0.12 -28.34 -3.04
C LEU A 91 -1.18 -27.23 -3.05
N ARG A 92 -2.32 -27.46 -3.74
CA ARG A 92 -3.46 -26.54 -3.75
C ARG A 92 -4.00 -26.31 -2.33
N THR A 93 -4.23 -27.37 -1.55
CA THR A 93 -4.75 -27.22 -0.19
C THR A 93 -3.83 -26.39 0.70
N VAL A 94 -2.51 -26.62 0.66
CA VAL A 94 -1.54 -25.87 1.49
C VAL A 94 -1.38 -24.41 1.04
N LEU A 95 -1.31 -24.15 -0.27
CA LEU A 95 -1.21 -22.79 -0.80
C LEU A 95 -2.46 -21.97 -0.47
N PHE A 96 -3.65 -22.55 -0.65
CA PHE A 96 -4.91 -21.86 -0.39
C PHE A 96 -5.25 -21.75 1.11
N SER A 97 -4.85 -22.72 1.95
CA SER A 97 -5.06 -22.60 3.40
C SER A 97 -4.27 -21.45 4.01
N THR A 98 -3.08 -21.16 3.47
CA THR A 98 -2.20 -20.10 3.99
C THR A 98 -2.72 -18.70 3.63
N TYR A 99 -3.42 -18.54 2.50
CA TYR A 99 -4.02 -17.26 2.12
C TYR A 99 -5.17 -16.83 3.05
N MET A 100 -5.80 -17.78 3.74
CA MET A 100 -6.84 -17.49 4.74
C MET A 100 -6.27 -17.02 6.08
N VAL A 101 -4.95 -17.07 6.28
CA VAL A 101 -4.32 -16.58 7.52
C VAL A 101 -4.38 -15.05 7.53
N PRO A 102 -4.99 -14.43 8.56
CA PRO A 102 -5.09 -12.98 8.65
C PRO A 102 -3.70 -12.33 8.65
N MET A 103 -3.52 -11.22 7.91
CA MET A 103 -2.25 -10.47 7.88
C MET A 103 -1.72 -10.09 9.29
N ILE A 104 -2.62 -9.94 10.26
CA ILE A 104 -2.30 -9.62 11.66
C ILE A 104 -1.46 -10.74 12.30
N ALA A 105 -1.73 -12.01 11.98
CA ALA A 105 -1.00 -13.14 12.54
C ALA A 105 0.42 -13.27 11.96
N VAL A 106 0.62 -12.84 10.70
CA VAL A 106 1.93 -12.88 10.03
C VAL A 106 2.84 -11.75 10.50
N ALA A 107 2.28 -10.57 10.81
CA ALA A 107 3.05 -9.42 11.28
C ALA A 107 3.55 -9.54 12.73
N LEU A 108 2.97 -10.47 13.51
CA LEU A 108 3.31 -10.72 14.92
C LEU A 108 4.43 -11.75 15.11
N VAL A 109 4.86 -12.44 14.04
CA VAL A 109 5.91 -13.48 14.07
C VAL A 109 7.21 -12.93 13.48
#